data_AF-A0A382LMS8-F1
#
_entry.id   AF-A0A382LMS8-F1
#
_cell.length_a   1.000
_cell.length_b   1.000
_cell.length_c   1.000
_cell.angle_alpha   90.00
_cell.angle_beta   90.00
_cell.angle_gamma   90.00
#
_symmetry.space_group_name_H-M   'P 1'
#
loop_
_entity.id
_entity.type
_entity.pdbx_description
1 polymer ?
#
loop_
_entity_poly.entity_id
_entity_poly.type
_entity_poly.pdbx_seq_one_letter_code
_entity_poly.pdbx_strand_id
1 'polypeptide(L)' 'NVKTESRKYFKSINLNSLVETESSKATYTNGILDLVLTKKETDKPKGTKVKVD' A
#
# COMPACT_ATOMS: atom_id res chain seq x y z
N ASN A 1 15.18 -35.99 0.57
CA ASN A 1 15.73 -34.74 -0.01
C ASN A 1 14.83 -34.36 -1.18
N VAL A 2 13.86 -33.46 -0.97
CA VAL A 2 12.91 -33.07 -2.03
C VAL A 2 13.58 -32.00 -2.88
N LYS A 3 13.84 -32.32 -4.16
CA LYS A 3 14.31 -31.34 -5.14
C LYS A 3 13.08 -30.61 -5.71
N THR A 4 12.74 -29.49 -5.11
CA THR A 4 11.77 -28.55 -5.67
C THR A 4 12.53 -27.48 -6.47
N GLU A 5 12.17 -27.27 -7.72
CA GLU A 5 12.70 -26.16 -8.51
C GLU A 5 12.32 -24.82 -7.87
N SER A 6 13.28 -23.88 -7.78
CA SER A 6 13.02 -22.54 -7.27
C SER A 6 12.31 -21.71 -8.35
N ARG A 7 11.00 -21.57 -8.20
CA ARG A 7 10.19 -20.74 -9.10
C ARG A 7 10.27 -19.28 -8.66
N LYS A 8 10.56 -18.38 -9.60
CA LYS A 8 10.55 -16.92 -9.38
C LYS A 8 9.18 -16.37 -9.74
N TYR A 9 8.55 -15.66 -8.81
CA TYR A 9 7.24 -15.04 -9.00
C TYR A 9 7.34 -13.54 -8.78
N PHE A 10 6.60 -12.77 -9.56
CA PHE A 10 6.36 -11.35 -9.31
C PHE A 10 4.91 -11.00 -9.68
N LYS A 11 4.38 -9.96 -9.06
CA LYS A 11 3.05 -9.41 -9.38
C LYS A 11 3.15 -7.89 -9.39
N SER A 12 2.63 -7.29 -10.44
CA SER A 12 2.48 -5.84 -10.53
C SER A 12 1.01 -5.48 -10.32
N ILE A 13 0.75 -4.43 -9.55
CA ILE A 13 -0.59 -3.89 -9.30
C ILE A 13 -0.56 -2.39 -9.49
N ASN A 14 -1.65 -1.83 -10.01
CA ASN A 14 -1.85 -0.39 -10.05
C ASN A 14 -2.46 0.06 -8.72
N LEU A 15 -1.91 1.12 -8.13
CA LEU A 15 -2.44 1.70 -6.89
C LEU A 15 -3.45 2.79 -7.23
N ASN A 16 -4.55 2.85 -6.46
CA ASN A 16 -5.61 3.84 -6.66
C ASN A 16 -5.25 5.25 -6.17
N SER A 17 -4.12 5.40 -5.47
CA SER A 17 -3.66 6.66 -4.91
C SER A 17 -2.14 6.73 -4.89
N LEU A 18 -1.61 7.95 -4.85
CA LEU A 18 -0.19 8.18 -4.61
C LEU A 18 0.18 7.71 -3.19
N VAL A 19 1.35 7.09 -3.08
CA VAL A 19 1.91 6.59 -1.83
C VAL A 19 3.30 7.15 -1.61
N GLU A 20 3.75 7.18 -0.37
CA GLU A 20 5.13 7.51 -0.02
C GLU A 20 6.04 6.31 -0.30
N THR A 21 7.00 6.46 -1.22
CA THR A 21 7.84 5.34 -1.70
C THR A 21 8.64 4.68 -0.59
N GLU A 22 9.18 5.47 0.34
CA GLU A 22 10.05 4.98 1.43
C GLU A 22 9.27 4.44 2.64
N SER A 23 7.94 4.53 2.63
CA SER A 23 7.11 4.15 3.78
C SER A 23 6.74 2.67 3.83
N SER A 24 7.08 1.89 2.79
CA SER A 24 6.57 0.53 2.61
C SER A 24 7.03 -0.42 3.72
N LYS A 25 6.10 -1.23 4.24
CA LYS A 25 6.39 -2.33 5.18
C LYS A 25 5.81 -3.64 4.63
N ALA A 26 6.50 -4.75 4.88
CA ALA A 26 6.08 -6.07 4.45
C ALA A 26 6.19 -7.08 5.60
N THR A 27 5.17 -7.92 5.76
CA THR A 27 5.16 -9.03 6.72
C THR A 27 4.67 -10.30 6.03
N TYR A 28 5.31 -11.42 6.33
CA TYR A 28 4.91 -12.73 5.81
C TYR A 28 4.63 -13.69 6.95
N THR A 29 3.40 -14.18 7.04
CA THR A 29 2.97 -15.09 8.12
C THR A 29 1.97 -16.09 7.58
N ASN A 30 2.23 -17.38 7.83
CA ASN A 30 1.36 -18.50 7.44
C ASN A 30 0.94 -18.52 5.96
N GLY A 31 1.83 -18.14 5.04
CA GLY A 31 1.54 -18.13 3.61
C GLY A 31 0.94 -16.83 3.07
N ILE A 32 0.70 -15.83 3.93
CA ILE A 32 0.11 -14.55 3.56
C ILE A 32 1.20 -13.48 3.54
N LEU A 33 1.27 -12.74 2.42
CA LEU A 33 2.11 -11.54 2.27
C LEU A 33 1.23 -10.30 2.49
N ASP A 34 1.44 -9.64 3.62
CA ASP A 34 0.81 -8.36 3.95
C ASP A 34 1.76 -7.21 3.60
N LEU A 35 1.25 -6.23 2.86
CA LEU A 35 1.96 -5.03 2.44
C LEU A 35 1.24 -3.79 2.97
N VAL A 36 1.96 -2.92 3.67
CA VAL A 36 1.44 -1.66 4.21
C VAL A 36 2.15 -0.50 3.51
N LEU A 37 1.37 0.38 2.89
CA LEU A 37 1.85 1.56 2.16
C LEU A 37 1.18 2.81 2.74
N THR A 38 1.95 3.82 3.11
CA THR A 38 1.40 5.11 3.55
C THR A 38 0.95 5.90 2.33
N LYS A 39 -0.30 6.37 2.33
CA LYS A 39 -0.80 7.28 1.30
C LYS A 39 -0.08 8.61 1.41
N LYS A 40 0.33 9.17 0.28
CA LYS A 40 0.89 10.52 0.26
C LYS A 40 -0.19 11.49 0.72
N GLU A 41 0.11 12.34 1.70
CA GLU A 41 -0.84 13.34 2.14
C GLU A 41 -1.23 14.24 0.95
N THR A 42 -2.51 14.25 0.62
CA THR A 42 -3.11 15.25 -0.26
C THR A 42 -3.73 16.32 0.61
N ASP A 43 -3.70 17.58 0.16
CA ASP A 43 -4.34 18.69 0.86
C ASP A 43 -5.75 18.29 1.29
N LYS A 44 -5.95 18.12 2.60
CA LYS A 44 -7.26 17.79 3.15
C LYS A 44 -8.21 18.91 2.73
N PRO A 45 -9.40 18.61 2.20
CA PRO A 45 -10.36 19.65 1.87
C PRO A 45 -10.62 20.47 3.15
N LYS A 46 -10.17 21.73 3.15
CA LYS A 46 -10.46 22.66 4.23
C LYS A 46 -11.95 22.92 4.17
N GLY A 47 -12.70 22.41 5.15
CA GLY A 47 -14.12 22.73 5.27
C GLY A 47 -14.32 24.24 5.27
N THR A 48 -15.22 24.73 4.45
CA THR A 48 -15.59 26.14 4.40
C THR A 48 -16.66 26.40 5.46
N LYS A 49 -16.45 27.37 6.36
CA LYS A 49 -17.50 27.81 7.28
C LYS A 49 -18.58 28.54 6.49
N VAL A 50 -19.79 27.98 6.44
CA VAL A 50 -20.97 28.64 5.85
C VAL A 50 -21.73 29.32 6.98
N LYS A 51 -21.96 30.63 6.86
CA LYS A 51 -22.88 31.37 7.74
C LYS A 51 -24.30 31.17 7.19
N VAL A 52 -25.24 30.88 8.08
CA VAL A 52 -26.67 30.86 7.78
C VAL A 52 -27.28 32.08 8.47
N ASP A 53 -27.86 32.97 7.67
CA ASP A 53 -28.64 34.13 8.13
C ASP A 53 -30.14 33.81 8.04
#